data_AF-A0A8T2VMK6-F1
#
_entry.id   AF-A0A8T2VMK6-F1
#
_cell.length_a   1.000
_cell.length_b   1.000
_cell.length_c   1.000
_cell.angle_alpha   90.00
_cell.angle_beta   90.00
_cell.angle_gamma   90.00
#
_symmetry.space_group_name_H-M   'P 1'
#
loop_
_entity.id
_entity.type
_entity.pdbx_description
1 polymer ?
#
loop_
_entity_poly.entity_id
_entity_poly.type
_entity_poly.pdbx_seq_one_letter_code
_entity_poly.pdbx_strand_id
1 'polypeptide(L)'
;MPAPTRRSTRTTGFTTDFDNPKYNYAKRRDALRRTWFPPTQGDLEELESTTGLVMRFVIGSKKTDPDGEAEIAAEEATYGGFLHLDIEETYLSLANKTLTFFRTVMKLYNPQYIIKIDDDVYLRVDRVPAAIAQWREKKADYIGCMKNGPILKNPRQRWYEPQHAILGQIYFTHSWGCVYALSGRAAGMLARKDPSTMRLFANEDVTIGSWMLSMNVKHVDERRLCERSCSPTSIAVFDFPMCAGLCDAATQMPKLHESYACRTRATSLFGNLPMLPSLINFNVA
;
A
#
# COMPACT_ATOMS: atom_id res chain seq x y z
N MET A 1 3.35 21.56 -37.03
CA MET A 1 3.70 21.37 -35.60
C MET A 1 3.19 20.00 -35.18
N PRO A 2 4.02 19.06 -34.74
CA PRO A 2 3.52 17.79 -34.21
C PRO A 2 2.93 18.01 -32.81
N ALA A 3 1.72 17.49 -32.62
CA ALA A 3 0.94 17.51 -31.39
C ALA A 3 1.64 16.72 -30.25
N PRO A 4 1.33 17.04 -28.98
CA PRO A 4 2.13 16.61 -27.84
C PRO A 4 2.04 15.10 -27.58
N THR A 5 3.18 14.59 -27.16
CA THR A 5 3.53 13.21 -26.82
C THR A 5 2.66 12.59 -25.71
N ARG A 6 2.28 11.33 -25.94
CA ARG A 6 1.71 10.30 -25.03
C ARG A 6 0.88 10.80 -23.84
N ARG A 7 -0.45 10.64 -23.96
CA ARG A 7 -1.37 10.55 -22.82
C ARG A 7 -0.75 9.65 -21.74
N SER A 8 -0.64 10.17 -20.51
CA SER A 8 -0.54 9.33 -19.31
C SER A 8 -1.67 8.32 -19.37
N THR A 9 -1.36 7.06 -19.69
CA THR A 9 -2.35 5.98 -19.64
C THR A 9 -2.83 5.90 -18.20
N ARG A 10 -4.14 6.10 -18.00
CA ARG A 10 -4.79 5.98 -16.70
C ARG A 10 -4.88 4.49 -16.39
N THR A 11 -3.93 3.97 -15.61
CA THR A 11 -3.82 2.53 -15.34
C THR A 11 -4.70 2.13 -14.16
N THR A 12 -5.31 0.94 -14.24
CA THR A 12 -6.05 0.26 -13.17
C THR A 12 -5.41 -1.10 -12.89
N GLY A 13 -5.87 -1.82 -11.85
CA GLY A 13 -5.35 -3.16 -11.50
C GLY A 13 -5.50 -4.24 -12.59
N PHE A 14 -6.24 -3.91 -13.66
CA PHE A 14 -6.47 -4.72 -14.86
C PHE A 14 -5.47 -4.44 -15.98
N THR A 15 -4.56 -3.48 -15.84
CA THR A 15 -3.68 -3.08 -16.95
C THR A 15 -2.61 -4.16 -17.21
N THR A 16 -2.52 -4.62 -18.45
CA THR A 16 -1.53 -5.61 -18.91
C THR A 16 -0.67 -5.00 -20.03
N ASP A 17 0.03 -3.90 -19.73
CA ASP A 17 0.88 -3.24 -20.70
C ASP A 17 2.14 -4.09 -20.98
N PHE A 18 2.25 -4.63 -22.19
CA PHE A 18 3.39 -5.43 -22.62
C PHE A 18 4.62 -4.57 -22.95
N ASP A 19 4.41 -3.34 -23.42
CA ASP A 19 5.48 -2.42 -23.81
C ASP A 19 6.04 -1.66 -22.60
N ASN A 20 5.25 -1.53 -21.53
CA ASN A 20 5.67 -0.94 -20.28
C ASN A 20 5.49 -1.92 -19.11
N PRO A 21 6.50 -2.75 -18.79
CA PRO A 21 6.39 -3.76 -17.74
C PRO A 21 6.09 -3.17 -16.36
N LYS A 22 6.35 -1.87 -16.15
CA LYS A 22 5.94 -1.13 -14.96
C LYS A 22 4.43 -1.19 -14.73
N TYR A 23 3.59 -1.25 -15.76
CA TYR A 23 2.14 -1.24 -15.60
C TYR A 23 1.49 -2.57 -15.99
N ASN A 24 2.24 -3.66 -15.91
CA ASN A 24 1.72 -5.01 -16.09
C ASN A 24 1.38 -5.65 -14.74
N TYR A 25 0.14 -5.45 -14.28
CA TYR A 25 -0.29 -5.86 -12.94
C TYR A 25 -0.37 -7.39 -12.79
N ALA A 26 -0.66 -8.14 -13.87
CA ALA A 26 -0.61 -9.59 -13.86
C ALA A 26 0.82 -10.12 -13.56
N LYS A 27 1.84 -9.58 -14.26
CA LYS A 27 3.25 -9.92 -13.99
C LYS A 27 3.71 -9.52 -12.60
N ARG A 28 3.20 -8.40 -12.07
CA ARG A 28 3.49 -7.97 -10.69
C ARG A 28 2.90 -8.95 -9.67
N ARG A 29 1.63 -9.34 -9.81
CA ARG A 29 1.00 -10.35 -8.94
C ARG A 29 1.70 -11.71 -9.03
N ASP A 30 2.12 -12.13 -10.21
CA ASP A 30 2.93 -13.33 -10.37
C ASP A 30 4.30 -13.23 -9.66
N ALA A 31 5.01 -12.10 -9.80
CA ALA A 31 6.26 -11.87 -9.07
C ALA A 31 6.05 -11.85 -7.54
N LEU A 32 4.93 -11.32 -7.07
CA LEU A 32 4.53 -11.34 -5.66
C LEU A 32 4.35 -12.78 -5.17
N ARG A 33 3.60 -13.63 -5.90
CA ARG A 33 3.40 -15.05 -5.55
C ARG A 33 4.69 -15.85 -5.56
N ARG A 34 5.60 -15.55 -6.48
CA ARG A 34 6.92 -16.20 -6.55
C ARG A 34 7.89 -15.72 -5.46
N THR A 35 7.50 -14.76 -4.64
CA THR A 35 8.39 -14.16 -3.63
C THR A 35 7.77 -14.14 -2.23
N TRP A 36 7.01 -13.10 -1.88
CA TRP A 36 6.56 -12.89 -0.50
C TRP A 36 5.06 -13.07 -0.29
N PHE A 37 4.25 -13.13 -1.36
CA PHE A 37 2.84 -13.45 -1.25
C PHE A 37 2.66 -14.97 -1.31
N PRO A 38 1.92 -15.60 -0.38
CA PRO A 38 1.71 -17.05 -0.42
C PRO A 38 1.09 -17.50 -1.76
N PRO A 39 1.71 -18.47 -2.48
CA PRO A 39 1.38 -18.72 -3.87
C PRO A 39 0.07 -19.49 -4.08
N THR A 40 -0.42 -20.19 -3.06
CA THR A 40 -1.67 -20.98 -3.14
C THR A 40 -2.65 -20.61 -2.04
N GLN A 41 -3.92 -20.99 -2.25
CA GLN A 41 -4.98 -20.87 -1.25
C GLN A 41 -4.63 -21.62 0.05
N GLY A 42 -4.01 -22.81 -0.04
CA GLY A 42 -3.56 -23.56 1.14
C GLY A 42 -2.47 -22.84 1.93
N ASP A 43 -1.50 -22.21 1.25
CA ASP A 43 -0.45 -21.43 1.93
C ASP A 43 -1.02 -20.17 2.61
N LEU A 44 -2.07 -19.56 2.03
CA LEU A 44 -2.79 -18.44 2.65
C LEU A 44 -3.50 -18.87 3.94
N GLU A 45 -4.17 -20.03 3.92
CA GLU A 45 -4.86 -20.60 5.08
C GLU A 45 -3.87 -21.04 6.17
N GLU A 46 -2.73 -21.61 5.78
CA GLU A 46 -1.65 -21.93 6.71
C GLU A 46 -1.08 -20.66 7.37
N LEU A 47 -0.83 -19.60 6.60
CA LEU A 47 -0.37 -18.33 7.15
C LEU A 47 -1.39 -17.73 8.14
N GLU A 48 -2.67 -17.75 7.77
CA GLU A 48 -3.76 -17.24 8.61
C GLU A 48 -3.88 -18.04 9.92
N SER A 49 -3.87 -19.37 9.85
CA SER A 49 -3.99 -20.23 11.03
C SER A 49 -2.78 -20.17 11.96
N THR A 50 -1.57 -20.01 11.42
CA THR A 50 -0.32 -20.01 12.21
C THR A 50 0.06 -18.65 12.77
N THR A 51 -0.28 -17.55 12.08
CA THR A 51 0.15 -16.20 12.45
C THR A 51 -0.99 -15.21 12.68
N GLY A 52 -2.21 -15.53 12.23
CA GLY A 52 -3.34 -14.59 12.17
C GLY A 52 -3.23 -13.55 11.05
N LEU A 53 -2.25 -13.67 10.14
CA LEU A 53 -2.10 -12.76 9.01
C LEU A 53 -3.00 -13.19 7.85
N VAL A 54 -3.88 -12.28 7.44
CA VAL A 54 -4.73 -12.44 6.24
C VAL A 54 -4.17 -11.58 5.13
N MET A 55 -3.82 -12.19 4.00
CA MET A 55 -3.27 -11.51 2.82
C MET A 55 -4.21 -11.66 1.64
N ARG A 56 -4.51 -10.55 0.94
CA ARG A 56 -5.39 -10.54 -0.24
C ARG A 56 -4.92 -9.53 -1.28
N PHE A 57 -5.09 -9.85 -2.56
CA PHE A 57 -5.05 -8.88 -3.65
C PHE A 57 -6.38 -8.12 -3.70
N VAL A 58 -6.32 -6.79 -3.54
CA VAL A 58 -7.53 -5.95 -3.47
C VAL A 58 -7.85 -5.39 -4.84
N ILE A 59 -9.00 -5.80 -5.40
CA ILE A 59 -9.42 -5.42 -6.74
C ILE A 59 -10.88 -4.94 -6.74
N GLY A 60 -11.17 -3.91 -7.52
CA GLY A 60 -12.56 -3.54 -7.84
C GLY A 60 -13.04 -4.30 -9.07
N SER A 61 -14.06 -3.75 -9.73
CA SER A 61 -14.53 -4.23 -11.04
C SER A 61 -14.20 -3.23 -12.14
N LYS A 62 -14.10 -3.67 -13.38
CA LYS A 62 -13.96 -2.87 -14.58
C LYS A 62 -14.91 -3.40 -15.65
N LYS A 63 -16.18 -3.03 -15.52
CA LYS A 63 -17.28 -3.49 -16.40
C LYS A 63 -17.04 -3.23 -17.89
N THR A 64 -16.22 -2.23 -18.22
CA THR A 64 -15.85 -1.89 -19.60
C THR A 64 -14.72 -2.76 -20.16
N ASP A 65 -14.21 -3.73 -19.40
CA ASP A 65 -13.05 -4.56 -19.72
C ASP A 65 -13.33 -6.05 -19.38
N PRO A 66 -14.24 -6.70 -20.13
CA PRO A 66 -14.67 -8.07 -19.84
C PRO A 66 -13.54 -9.09 -19.96
N ASP A 67 -12.57 -8.86 -20.84
CA ASP A 67 -11.40 -9.73 -21.00
C ASP A 67 -10.51 -9.65 -19.76
N GLY A 68 -10.23 -8.44 -19.25
CA GLY A 68 -9.49 -8.27 -18.00
C GLY A 68 -10.20 -8.88 -16.79
N GLU A 69 -11.54 -8.78 -16.73
CA GLU A 69 -12.34 -9.46 -15.70
C GLU A 69 -12.22 -10.99 -15.80
N ALA A 70 -12.27 -11.55 -17.02
CA ALA A 70 -12.10 -12.98 -17.24
C ALA A 70 -10.69 -13.46 -16.87
N GLU A 71 -9.65 -12.67 -17.16
CA GLU A 71 -8.27 -12.96 -16.76
C GLU A 71 -8.11 -13.00 -15.23
N ILE A 72 -8.70 -12.03 -14.51
CA ILE A 72 -8.72 -12.03 -13.04
C ILE A 72 -9.48 -13.23 -12.50
N ALA A 73 -10.64 -13.56 -13.05
CA ALA A 73 -11.42 -14.72 -12.62
C ALA A 73 -10.65 -16.04 -12.83
N ALA A 74 -9.93 -16.19 -13.95
CA ALA A 74 -9.09 -17.36 -14.20
C ALA A 74 -7.89 -17.43 -13.25
N GLU A 75 -7.26 -16.28 -12.95
CA GLU A 75 -6.19 -16.17 -11.96
C GLU A 75 -6.68 -16.55 -10.55
N GLU A 76 -7.83 -16.04 -10.13
CA GLU A 76 -8.46 -16.35 -8.84
C GLU A 76 -8.85 -17.83 -8.74
N ALA A 77 -9.40 -18.42 -9.80
CA ALA A 77 -9.72 -19.85 -9.83
C ALA A 77 -8.48 -20.73 -9.68
N THR A 78 -7.31 -20.25 -10.11
CA THR A 78 -6.05 -20.99 -10.03
C THR A 78 -5.36 -20.81 -8.68
N TYR A 79 -5.30 -19.58 -8.15
CA TYR A 79 -4.45 -19.24 -7.00
C TYR A 79 -5.22 -18.79 -5.76
N GLY A 80 -6.48 -18.36 -5.90
CA GLY A 80 -7.25 -17.72 -4.83
C GLY A 80 -6.68 -16.36 -4.41
N GLY A 81 -6.99 -15.96 -3.17
CA GLY A 81 -6.33 -14.83 -2.52
C GLY A 81 -6.77 -13.43 -2.97
N PHE A 82 -7.94 -13.26 -3.60
CA PHE A 82 -8.48 -11.95 -3.95
C PHE A 82 -9.50 -11.45 -2.92
N LEU A 83 -9.59 -10.12 -2.80
CA LEU A 83 -10.67 -9.41 -2.11
C LEU A 83 -11.31 -8.45 -3.11
N HIS A 84 -12.49 -8.84 -3.58
CA HIS A 84 -13.29 -8.02 -4.49
C HIS A 84 -14.01 -6.90 -3.73
N LEU A 85 -13.87 -5.69 -4.25
CA LEU A 85 -14.54 -4.50 -3.73
C LEU A 85 -15.72 -4.16 -4.63
N ASP A 86 -16.83 -3.77 -4.01
CA ASP A 86 -17.99 -3.20 -4.71
C ASP A 86 -17.70 -1.74 -5.14
N ILE A 87 -16.83 -1.59 -6.13
CA ILE A 87 -16.44 -0.32 -6.74
C ILE A 87 -15.97 -0.54 -8.18
N GLU A 88 -16.24 0.43 -9.05
CA GLU A 88 -15.68 0.47 -10.38
C GLU A 88 -14.27 1.11 -10.35
N GLU A 89 -13.27 0.39 -10.87
CA GLU A 89 -11.90 0.84 -10.91
C GLU A 89 -11.73 1.95 -11.95
N THR A 90 -11.34 3.13 -11.46
CA THR A 90 -10.86 4.23 -12.29
C THR A 90 -9.61 4.80 -11.65
N TYR A 91 -8.68 5.31 -12.46
CA TYR A 91 -7.47 5.95 -11.94
C TYR A 91 -7.79 7.11 -10.97
N LEU A 92 -8.89 7.82 -11.23
CA LEU A 92 -9.31 8.96 -10.41
C LEU A 92 -10.04 8.54 -9.12
N SER A 93 -10.32 7.25 -8.93
CA SER A 93 -11.06 6.74 -7.77
C SER A 93 -10.18 6.04 -6.74
N LEU A 94 -8.84 6.16 -6.79
CA LEU A 94 -7.95 5.49 -5.83
C LEU A 94 -8.31 5.76 -4.36
N ALA A 95 -8.59 7.02 -4.00
CA ALA A 95 -9.02 7.36 -2.65
C ALA A 95 -10.36 6.69 -2.26
N ASN A 96 -11.30 6.60 -3.20
CA ASN A 96 -12.56 5.88 -2.99
C ASN A 96 -12.34 4.37 -2.87
N LYS A 97 -11.46 3.80 -3.70
CA LYS A 97 -11.05 2.38 -3.62
C LYS A 97 -10.47 2.08 -2.23
N THR A 98 -9.58 2.93 -1.72
CA THR A 98 -9.01 2.77 -0.37
C THR A 98 -10.08 2.86 0.72
N LEU A 99 -11.02 3.81 0.63
CA LEU A 99 -12.12 3.90 1.60
C LEU A 99 -13.01 2.66 1.57
N THR A 100 -13.38 2.18 0.37
CA THR A 100 -14.15 0.94 0.20
C THR A 100 -13.37 -0.25 0.75
N PHE A 101 -12.06 -0.34 0.49
CA PHE A 101 -11.18 -1.36 1.06
C PHE A 101 -11.24 -1.40 2.59
N PHE A 102 -11.00 -0.27 3.28
CA PHE A 102 -11.06 -0.25 4.74
C PHE A 102 -12.45 -0.60 5.27
N ARG A 103 -13.52 -0.14 4.62
CA ARG A 103 -14.89 -0.49 5.00
C ARG A 103 -15.18 -1.98 4.84
N THR A 104 -14.78 -2.56 3.73
CA THR A 104 -14.98 -3.99 3.46
C THR A 104 -14.19 -4.82 4.47
N VAL A 105 -12.93 -4.48 4.73
CA VAL A 105 -12.11 -5.19 5.73
C VAL A 105 -12.74 -5.08 7.12
N MET A 106 -13.20 -3.90 7.54
CA MET A 106 -13.85 -3.72 8.85
C MET A 106 -15.23 -4.40 8.96
N LYS A 107 -15.87 -4.77 7.84
CA LYS A 107 -17.12 -5.55 7.84
C LYS A 107 -16.85 -7.06 7.92
N LEU A 108 -15.79 -7.52 7.26
CA LEU A 108 -15.48 -8.95 7.12
C LEU A 108 -14.59 -9.47 8.25
N TYR A 109 -13.74 -8.61 8.83
CA TYR A 109 -12.71 -8.99 9.78
C TYR A 109 -12.74 -8.10 11.03
N ASN A 110 -12.08 -8.57 12.10
CA ASN A 110 -11.80 -7.78 13.30
C ASN A 110 -10.27 -7.59 13.48
N PRO A 111 -9.60 -6.82 12.60
CA PRO A 111 -8.15 -6.76 12.54
C PRO A 111 -7.56 -5.91 13.67
N GLN A 112 -6.38 -6.30 14.17
CA GLN A 112 -5.56 -5.43 15.02
C GLN A 112 -4.94 -4.28 14.22
N TYR A 113 -4.44 -4.59 13.02
CA TYR A 113 -3.93 -3.64 12.04
C TYR A 113 -4.34 -4.07 10.65
N ILE A 114 -4.48 -3.10 9.77
CA ILE A 114 -4.67 -3.29 8.34
C ILE A 114 -3.48 -2.61 7.66
N ILE A 115 -2.70 -3.38 6.89
CA ILE A 115 -1.55 -2.87 6.15
C ILE A 115 -1.93 -2.78 4.68
N LYS A 116 -1.91 -1.56 4.13
CA LYS A 116 -2.04 -1.34 2.69
C LYS A 116 -0.66 -1.31 2.07
N ILE A 117 -0.47 -2.04 0.98
CA ILE A 117 0.81 -2.18 0.27
C ILE A 117 0.53 -2.13 -1.23
N ASP A 118 1.32 -1.37 -1.99
CA ASP A 118 1.30 -1.39 -3.45
C ASP A 118 1.98 -2.66 -3.99
N ASP A 119 1.57 -3.08 -5.19
CA ASP A 119 2.07 -4.28 -5.85
C ASP A 119 3.49 -4.14 -6.44
N ASP A 120 4.14 -3.00 -6.21
CA ASP A 120 5.54 -2.73 -6.50
C ASP A 120 6.39 -2.49 -5.25
N VAL A 121 6.04 -3.12 -4.13
CA VAL A 121 6.82 -3.08 -2.88
C VAL A 121 7.27 -4.47 -2.49
N TYR A 122 8.55 -4.64 -2.14
CA TYR A 122 9.05 -5.89 -1.57
C TYR A 122 8.81 -5.92 -0.06
N LEU A 123 7.98 -6.85 0.43
CA LEU A 123 7.66 -7.00 1.85
C LEU A 123 8.42 -8.17 2.46
N ARG A 124 8.85 -7.98 3.71
CA ARG A 124 9.41 -9.03 4.55
C ARG A 124 8.37 -9.54 5.54
N VAL A 125 7.56 -10.48 5.09
CA VAL A 125 6.40 -11.02 5.84
C VAL A 125 6.82 -11.57 7.21
N ASP A 126 8.00 -12.19 7.30
CA ASP A 126 8.56 -12.75 8.54
C ASP A 126 8.73 -11.71 9.67
N ARG A 127 8.77 -10.41 9.33
CA ARG A 127 8.96 -9.30 10.27
C ARG A 127 7.67 -8.63 10.70
N VAL A 128 6.56 -8.90 10.01
CA VAL A 128 5.27 -8.22 10.24
C VAL A 128 4.73 -8.50 11.65
N PRO A 129 4.72 -9.74 12.19
CA PRO A 129 4.23 -9.99 13.55
C PRO A 129 5.00 -9.21 14.63
N ALA A 130 6.33 -9.19 14.54
CA ALA A 130 7.18 -8.43 15.46
C ALA A 130 6.95 -6.91 15.35
N ALA A 131 6.80 -6.39 14.13
CA ALA A 131 6.48 -4.99 13.90
C ALA A 131 5.12 -4.60 14.52
N ILE A 132 4.09 -5.43 14.32
CA ILE A 132 2.77 -5.23 14.93
C ILE A 132 2.86 -5.19 16.45
N ALA A 133 3.62 -6.12 17.07
CA ALA A 133 3.81 -6.12 18.53
C ALA A 133 4.40 -4.78 19.02
N GLN A 134 5.41 -4.24 18.33
CA GLN A 134 6.03 -2.95 18.64
C GLN A 134 5.08 -1.76 18.42
N TRP A 135 4.27 -1.80 17.36
CA TRP A 135 3.26 -0.76 17.10
C TRP A 135 2.17 -0.76 18.18
N ARG A 136 1.75 -1.93 18.66
CA ARG A 136 0.80 -2.07 19.78
C ARG A 136 1.34 -1.47 21.07
N GLU A 137 2.59 -1.77 21.42
CA GLU A 137 3.23 -1.19 22.61
C GLU A 137 3.27 0.34 22.52
N LYS A 138 3.56 0.87 21.34
CA LYS A 138 3.53 2.32 21.06
C LYS A 138 2.11 2.89 20.97
N LYS A 139 1.05 2.07 21.01
CA LYS A 139 -0.34 2.47 20.74
C LYS A 139 -0.47 3.23 19.41
N ALA A 140 0.27 2.80 18.40
CA ALA A 140 0.34 3.46 17.11
C ALA A 140 -0.95 3.22 16.32
N ASP A 141 -1.44 4.24 15.63
CA ASP A 141 -2.69 4.15 14.87
C ASP A 141 -2.50 4.38 13.38
N TYR A 142 -1.66 5.33 12.99
CA TYR A 142 -1.30 5.58 11.61
C TYR A 142 0.22 5.47 11.49
N ILE A 143 0.66 4.41 10.84
CA ILE A 143 2.07 4.00 10.78
C ILE A 143 2.51 3.99 9.32
N GLY A 144 3.66 4.56 9.06
CA GLY A 144 4.26 4.51 7.76
C GLY A 144 5.52 5.34 7.69
N CYS A 145 6.14 5.38 6.52
CA CYS A 145 7.26 6.26 6.28
C CYS A 145 6.74 7.68 6.09
N MET A 146 6.82 8.49 7.15
CA MET A 146 6.18 9.80 7.19
C MET A 146 6.98 10.81 6.37
N LYS A 147 6.25 11.68 5.67
CA LYS A 147 6.78 12.73 4.80
C LYS A 147 5.85 13.94 4.77
N ASN A 148 6.41 15.06 4.35
CA ASN A 148 5.67 16.19 3.80
C ASN A 148 6.32 16.58 2.47
N GLY A 149 5.69 17.48 1.72
CA GLY A 149 6.22 17.89 0.42
C GLY A 149 5.39 18.99 -0.23
N PRO A 150 5.95 19.64 -1.26
CA PRO A 150 5.28 20.74 -1.93
C PRO A 150 4.00 20.27 -2.63
N ILE A 151 2.98 21.11 -2.61
CA ILE A 151 1.74 20.87 -3.35
C ILE A 151 1.99 21.24 -4.82
N LEU A 152 1.83 20.27 -5.72
CA LEU A 152 2.05 20.47 -7.15
C LEU A 152 0.86 21.18 -7.78
N LYS A 153 1.10 22.37 -8.32
CA LYS A 153 0.05 23.26 -8.87
C LYS A 153 -0.03 23.24 -10.41
N ASN A 154 0.88 22.56 -11.08
CA ASN A 154 0.89 22.49 -12.53
C ASN A 154 0.11 21.24 -13.01
N PRO A 155 -0.99 21.39 -13.78
CA PRO A 155 -1.78 20.27 -14.32
C PRO A 155 -1.00 19.27 -15.17
N ARG A 156 0.21 19.60 -15.63
CA ARG A 156 1.08 18.69 -16.39
C ARG A 156 1.88 17.74 -15.50
N GLN A 157 1.92 17.96 -14.19
CA GLN A 157 2.60 17.08 -13.25
C GLN A 157 1.71 15.91 -12.85
N ARG A 158 2.29 14.71 -12.74
CA ARG A 158 1.57 13.46 -12.41
C ARG A 158 0.71 13.57 -11.15
N TRP A 159 1.22 14.24 -10.12
CA TRP A 159 0.58 14.38 -8.81
C TRP A 159 0.00 15.78 -8.59
N TYR A 160 -0.44 16.44 -9.65
CA TYR A 160 -1.13 17.72 -9.60
C TYR A 160 -2.33 17.68 -8.63
N GLU A 161 -2.42 18.68 -7.77
CA GLU A 161 -3.55 18.87 -6.87
C GLU A 161 -4.48 19.94 -7.41
N PRO A 162 -5.66 19.60 -7.97
CA PRO A 162 -6.63 20.59 -8.43
C PRO A 162 -7.16 21.47 -7.31
N GLN A 163 -7.15 20.99 -6.05
CA GLN A 163 -7.61 21.76 -4.89
C GLN A 163 -6.51 22.58 -4.24
N HIS A 164 -5.35 22.78 -4.90
CA HIS A 164 -4.21 23.49 -4.31
C HIS A 164 -4.53 24.91 -3.81
N ALA A 165 -5.56 25.56 -4.36
CA ALA A 165 -5.97 26.91 -3.97
C ALA A 165 -6.58 27.00 -2.56
N ILE A 166 -7.17 25.91 -2.05
CA ILE A 166 -7.69 25.83 -0.67
C ILE A 166 -6.70 25.16 0.28
N LEU A 167 -5.47 24.94 -0.18
CA LEU A 167 -4.39 24.31 0.57
C LEU A 167 -3.21 25.28 0.72
N GLY A 168 -2.22 24.89 1.52
CA GLY A 168 -0.98 25.63 1.70
C GLY A 168 0.03 25.45 0.57
N GLN A 169 1.30 25.74 0.84
CA GLN A 169 2.41 25.45 -0.09
C GLN A 169 2.91 24.01 0.03
N ILE A 170 2.74 23.41 1.22
CA ILE A 170 3.26 22.10 1.61
C ILE A 170 2.09 21.32 2.20
N TYR A 171 1.98 20.04 1.88
CA TYR A 171 1.01 19.16 2.52
C TYR A 171 1.36 18.94 4.00
N PHE A 172 0.34 18.72 4.84
CA PHE A 172 0.55 18.18 6.19
C PHE A 172 1.34 16.87 6.13
N THR A 173 2.00 16.52 7.23
CA THR A 173 2.77 15.27 7.30
C THR A 173 1.86 14.06 7.20
N HIS A 174 2.15 13.15 6.27
CA HIS A 174 1.40 11.92 5.99
C HIS A 174 2.36 10.79 5.60
N SER A 175 1.89 9.54 5.54
CA SER A 175 2.72 8.44 5.04
C SER A 175 2.86 8.49 3.52
N TRP A 176 3.94 7.94 2.98
CA TRP A 176 3.96 7.51 1.58
C TRP A 176 2.86 6.50 1.27
N GLY A 177 2.30 6.60 0.06
CA GLY A 177 1.25 5.69 -0.42
C GLY A 177 1.71 4.25 -0.69
N CYS A 178 3.01 4.01 -0.92
CA CYS A 178 3.54 2.68 -1.24
C CYS A 178 3.22 1.63 -0.17
N VAL A 179 3.32 2.03 1.11
CA VAL A 179 2.94 1.17 2.24
C VAL A 179 2.63 2.01 3.46
N TYR A 180 1.55 1.66 4.15
CA TYR A 180 1.19 2.19 5.47
C TYR A 180 0.26 1.23 6.20
N ALA A 181 0.18 1.37 7.52
CA ALA A 181 -0.72 0.60 8.37
C ALA A 181 -1.66 1.51 9.15
N LEU A 182 -2.92 1.07 9.28
CA LEU A 182 -3.90 1.64 10.21
C LEU A 182 -4.20 0.62 11.32
N SER A 183 -4.27 1.07 12.57
CA SER A 183 -4.84 0.24 13.64
C SER A 183 -6.31 -0.06 13.32
N GLY A 184 -6.82 -1.19 13.81
CA GLY A 184 -8.25 -1.53 13.68
C GLY A 184 -9.16 -0.45 14.28
N ARG A 185 -8.67 0.27 15.30
CA ARG A 185 -9.36 1.43 15.88
C ARG A 185 -9.47 2.58 14.87
N ALA A 186 -8.35 3.01 14.26
CA ALA A 186 -8.34 4.08 13.28
C ALA A 186 -9.13 3.72 12.02
N ALA A 187 -8.96 2.50 11.50
CA ALA A 187 -9.73 1.98 10.38
C ALA A 187 -11.23 1.91 10.70
N GLY A 188 -11.61 1.51 11.91
CA GLY A 188 -13.01 1.52 12.36
C GLY A 188 -13.59 2.93 12.44
N MET A 189 -12.82 3.91 12.92
CA MET A 189 -13.22 5.33 12.89
C MET A 189 -13.46 5.80 11.47
N LEU A 190 -12.55 5.49 10.55
CA LEU A 190 -12.65 5.82 9.13
C LEU A 190 -13.88 5.17 8.49
N ALA A 191 -14.08 3.87 8.70
CA ALA A 191 -15.16 3.11 8.08
C ALA A 191 -16.56 3.65 8.43
N ARG A 192 -16.74 4.19 9.65
CA ARG A 192 -18.00 4.77 10.15
C ARG A 192 -18.28 6.20 9.71
N LYS A 193 -17.30 6.92 9.13
CA LYS A 193 -17.53 8.30 8.69
C LYS A 193 -18.36 8.34 7.42
N ASP A 194 -19.18 9.38 7.29
CA ASP A 194 -19.88 9.70 6.06
C ASP A 194 -18.89 10.27 5.03
N PRO A 195 -18.70 9.63 3.85
CA PRO A 195 -17.78 10.11 2.84
C PRO A 195 -18.13 11.51 2.33
N SER A 196 -19.41 11.90 2.38
CA SER A 196 -19.87 13.22 1.94
C SER A 196 -19.30 14.36 2.79
N THR A 197 -18.92 14.06 4.03
CA THR A 197 -18.34 15.01 4.99
C THR A 197 -16.81 15.04 4.97
N MET A 198 -16.19 14.18 4.15
CA MET A 198 -14.74 13.98 4.11
C MET A 198 -14.19 14.47 2.78
N ARG A 199 -13.16 15.31 2.83
CA ARG A 199 -12.51 15.79 1.61
C ARG A 199 -11.67 14.68 0.99
N LEU A 200 -11.85 14.45 -0.31
CA LEU A 200 -10.95 13.66 -1.13
C LEU A 200 -9.91 14.59 -1.76
N PHE A 201 -8.67 14.13 -1.88
CA PHE A 201 -7.59 14.82 -2.58
C PHE A 201 -7.21 14.05 -3.85
N ALA A 202 -6.44 14.67 -4.75
CA ALA A 202 -6.02 13.98 -5.97
C ALA A 202 -5.09 12.79 -5.71
N ASN A 203 -4.37 12.84 -4.59
CA ASN A 203 -3.47 11.77 -4.16
C ASN A 203 -4.10 11.00 -3.00
N GLU A 204 -4.07 9.66 -3.10
CA GLU A 204 -4.69 8.76 -2.13
C GLU A 204 -4.01 8.84 -0.75
N ASP A 205 -2.69 8.91 -0.72
CA ASP A 205 -1.89 8.99 0.51
C ASP A 205 -2.14 10.30 1.26
N VAL A 206 -2.27 11.41 0.53
CA VAL A 206 -2.71 12.71 1.08
C VAL A 206 -4.12 12.59 1.64
N THR A 207 -5.04 11.92 0.93
CA THR A 207 -6.41 11.75 1.41
C THR A 207 -6.46 11.03 2.75
N ILE A 208 -5.79 9.88 2.85
CA ILE A 208 -5.72 9.12 4.10
C ILE A 208 -5.05 9.94 5.20
N GLY A 209 -3.94 10.60 4.92
CA GLY A 209 -3.27 11.45 5.90
C GLY A 209 -4.15 12.57 6.44
N SER A 210 -4.98 13.20 5.59
CA SER A 210 -5.90 14.27 6.03
C SER A 210 -6.95 13.77 7.01
N TRP A 211 -7.41 12.54 6.81
CA TRP A 211 -8.42 11.91 7.64
C TRP A 211 -7.82 11.43 8.96
N MET A 212 -6.60 10.88 8.92
CA MET A 212 -5.87 10.52 10.14
C MET A 212 -5.57 11.75 10.99
N LEU A 213 -5.21 12.87 10.36
CA LEU A 213 -5.04 14.16 11.02
C LEU A 213 -6.33 14.62 11.70
N SER A 214 -7.48 14.57 11.01
CA SER A 214 -8.77 15.04 11.57
C SER A 214 -9.33 14.12 12.66
N MET A 215 -8.94 12.84 12.67
CA MET A 215 -9.38 11.85 13.65
C MET A 215 -8.54 11.82 14.93
N ASN A 216 -7.52 12.69 15.04
CA ASN A 216 -6.62 12.76 16.20
C ASN A 216 -6.02 11.38 16.57
N VAL A 217 -5.52 10.65 15.56
CA VAL A 217 -4.90 9.33 15.77
C VAL A 217 -3.41 9.46 16.05
N LYS A 218 -2.82 8.47 16.72
CA LYS A 218 -1.38 8.49 17.01
C LYS A 218 -0.55 8.13 15.77
N HIS A 219 0.19 9.11 15.27
CA HIS A 219 1.08 8.95 14.12
C HIS A 219 2.43 8.37 14.56
N VAL A 220 2.99 7.45 13.78
CA VAL A 220 4.34 6.90 13.97
C VAL A 220 5.09 6.91 12.65
N ASP A 221 6.24 7.59 12.64
CA ASP A 221 7.21 7.49 11.54
C ASP A 221 8.02 6.19 11.67
N GLU A 222 7.73 5.26 10.77
CA GLU A 222 8.28 3.93 10.69
C GLU A 222 9.21 3.82 9.47
N ARG A 223 10.49 4.11 9.69
CA ARG A 223 11.50 4.14 8.62
C ARG A 223 11.77 2.78 8.01
N ARG A 224 11.47 1.69 8.73
CA ARG A 224 11.61 0.32 8.25
C ARG A 224 10.63 -0.02 7.13
N LEU A 225 9.60 0.81 6.92
CA LEU A 225 8.64 0.69 5.83
C LEU A 225 9.05 1.46 4.56
N CYS A 226 10.29 1.94 4.44
CA CYS A 226 10.75 2.63 3.23
C CYS A 226 12.27 2.56 3.02
N GLU A 227 12.89 1.45 3.42
CA GLU A 227 14.31 1.26 3.16
C GLU A 227 14.55 0.99 1.67
N ARG A 228 15.70 1.42 1.14
CA ARG A 228 16.03 1.26 -0.30
C ARG A 228 16.70 -0.09 -0.59
N SER A 229 17.12 -0.78 0.45
CA SER A 229 17.79 -2.08 0.39
C SER A 229 17.40 -2.87 1.63
N CYS A 230 17.41 -4.20 1.52
CA CYS A 230 17.21 -5.03 2.70
C CYS A 230 18.33 -4.83 3.72
N SER A 231 17.93 -4.73 4.98
CA SER A 231 18.80 -4.61 6.14
C SER A 231 18.28 -5.54 7.25
N PRO A 232 18.97 -5.67 8.39
CA PRO A 232 18.42 -6.35 9.55
C PRO A 232 17.10 -5.75 10.07
N THR A 233 16.78 -4.49 9.74
CA THR A 233 15.59 -3.78 10.23
C THR A 233 14.44 -3.69 9.21
N SER A 234 14.74 -3.81 7.91
CA SER A 234 13.79 -3.51 6.84
C SER A 234 12.49 -4.33 6.88
N ILE A 235 11.34 -3.70 6.99
CA ILE A 235 10.04 -4.37 6.84
C ILE A 235 9.61 -4.34 5.37
N ALA A 236 9.78 -3.20 4.70
CA ALA A 236 9.45 -3.02 3.28
C ALA A 236 10.59 -2.32 2.54
N VAL A 237 10.78 -2.69 1.27
CA VAL A 237 11.85 -2.18 0.40
C VAL A 237 11.30 -1.71 -0.94
N PHE A 238 11.69 -0.50 -1.36
CA PHE A 238 11.38 0.08 -2.67
C PHE A 238 12.31 1.24 -3.06
N ASP A 239 12.28 1.63 -4.35
CA ASP A 239 13.26 2.51 -4.98
C ASP A 239 12.96 4.01 -4.84
N PHE A 240 12.45 4.48 -3.71
CA PHE A 240 12.22 5.92 -3.51
C PHE A 240 13.55 6.69 -3.33
N PRO A 241 13.73 7.92 -3.88
CA PRO A 241 12.82 8.74 -4.69
C PRO A 241 12.89 8.48 -6.21
N MET A 242 13.63 7.47 -6.66
CA MET A 242 13.77 7.18 -8.09
C MET A 242 12.45 6.73 -8.71
N CYS A 243 11.68 5.92 -7.98
CA CYS A 243 10.35 5.48 -8.34
C CYS A 243 9.38 5.56 -7.14
N ALA A 244 8.09 5.73 -7.43
CA ALA A 244 7.03 5.42 -6.47
C ALA A 244 6.84 3.91 -6.50
N GLY A 245 7.44 3.18 -5.55
CA GLY A 245 7.62 1.73 -5.59
C GLY A 245 8.95 1.29 -6.21
N LEU A 246 9.07 0.00 -6.53
CA LEU A 246 10.14 -0.59 -7.32
C LEU A 246 9.98 -0.15 -8.79
N CYS A 247 11.10 0.21 -9.45
CA CYS A 247 11.02 0.73 -10.81
C CYS A 247 10.57 -0.31 -11.84
N ASP A 248 11.00 -1.55 -11.66
CA ASP A 248 10.56 -2.73 -12.40
C ASP A 248 10.29 -3.87 -11.41
N ALA A 249 9.12 -3.83 -10.79
CA ALA A 249 8.74 -4.76 -9.74
C ALA A 249 8.82 -6.23 -10.16
N ALA A 250 8.37 -6.57 -11.37
CA ALA A 250 8.34 -7.94 -11.86
C ALA A 250 9.75 -8.56 -11.96
N THR A 251 10.75 -7.74 -12.28
CA THR A 251 12.16 -8.18 -12.39
C THR A 251 12.92 -8.02 -11.06
N GLN A 252 12.66 -6.96 -10.31
CA GLN A 252 13.42 -6.63 -9.09
C GLN A 252 12.98 -7.45 -7.87
N MET A 253 11.69 -7.80 -7.74
CA MET A 253 11.21 -8.58 -6.59
C MET A 253 11.92 -9.94 -6.46
N PRO A 254 12.05 -10.77 -7.51
CA PRO A 254 12.80 -12.02 -7.41
C PRO A 254 14.27 -11.80 -7.02
N LYS A 255 14.93 -10.78 -7.58
CA LYS A 255 16.34 -10.44 -7.24
C LYS A 255 16.50 -10.04 -5.79
N LEU A 256 15.58 -9.24 -5.25
CA LEU A 256 15.55 -8.90 -3.82
C LEU A 256 15.32 -10.16 -3.00
N HIS A 257 14.32 -10.97 -3.37
CA HIS A 257 13.99 -12.21 -2.67
C HIS A 257 15.15 -13.21 -2.60
N GLU A 258 15.96 -13.30 -3.65
CA GLU A 258 17.16 -14.15 -3.70
C GLU A 258 18.38 -13.50 -3.03
N SER A 259 18.35 -12.20 -2.72
CA SER A 259 19.49 -11.55 -2.07
C SER A 259 19.71 -12.09 -0.65
N TYR A 260 20.98 -12.22 -0.24
CA TYR A 260 21.33 -12.67 1.11
C TYR A 260 20.68 -11.78 2.19
N ALA A 261 20.72 -10.47 1.98
CA ALA A 261 20.19 -9.49 2.94
C ALA A 261 18.67 -9.64 3.16
N CYS A 262 17.88 -9.91 2.11
CA CYS A 262 16.44 -10.13 2.25
C CYS A 262 16.10 -11.53 2.79
N ARG A 263 16.90 -12.55 2.50
CA ARG A 263 16.68 -13.93 2.99
C ARG A 263 17.02 -14.14 4.47
N THR A 264 17.81 -13.24 5.06
CA THR A 264 18.22 -13.38 6.47
C THR A 264 16.99 -13.25 7.38
N ARG A 265 16.42 -14.37 7.84
CA ARG A 265 15.21 -14.40 8.67
C ARG A 265 15.35 -13.52 9.92
N ALA A 266 14.23 -13.02 10.42
CA ALA A 266 14.17 -12.56 11.81
C ALA A 266 14.72 -13.66 12.74
N THR A 267 15.52 -13.29 13.73
CA THR A 267 16.21 -14.22 14.64
C THR A 267 15.24 -15.11 15.45
N SER A 268 13.95 -14.75 15.51
CA SER A 268 12.82 -15.64 15.82
C SER A 268 11.50 -15.08 15.26
N LEU A 269 10.42 -15.88 15.26
CA LEU A 269 9.05 -15.45 14.87
C LEU A 269 8.54 -14.22 15.65
N PHE A 270 9.11 -13.97 16.83
CA PHE A 270 8.85 -12.81 17.70
C PHE A 270 10.14 -12.04 18.03
N GLY A 271 11.20 -12.25 17.24
CA GLY A 271 12.55 -11.80 17.55
C GLY A 271 12.65 -10.28 17.56
N ASN A 272 13.70 -9.77 18.22
CA ASN A 272 14.00 -8.35 18.31
C ASN A 272 14.27 -7.76 16.91
N LEU A 273 13.20 -7.41 16.18
CA LEU A 273 13.26 -6.56 15.01
C LEU A 273 13.77 -5.20 15.50
N PRO A 274 15.02 -4.79 15.20
CA PRO A 274 15.54 -3.57 15.78
C PRO A 274 14.69 -2.38 15.31
N MET A 275 14.38 -1.48 16.23
CA MET A 275 13.64 -0.26 15.92
C MET A 275 14.60 0.75 15.29
N LEU A 276 14.19 1.37 14.19
CA LEU A 276 14.82 2.59 13.73
C LEU A 276 14.23 3.79 14.48
N PRO A 277 15.03 4.82 14.81
CA PRO A 277 14.49 6.04 15.38
C PRO A 277 13.55 6.71 14.37
N SER A 278 12.45 7.26 14.87
CA SER A 278 11.57 8.12 14.07
C SER A 278 12.35 9.39 13.69
N LEU A 279 12.33 9.75 12.40
CA LEU A 279 12.90 11.02 11.93
C LEU A 279 11.92 12.17 12.16
N ILE A 280 10.63 11.87 12.18
CA ILE A 280 9.57 12.82 12.50
C ILE A 280 8.88 12.38 13.80
N ASN A 281 8.91 13.26 14.80
CA ASN A 281 8.25 13.06 16.08
C ASN A 281 6.97 13.89 16.15
N PHE A 282 5.86 13.25 16.52
CA PHE A 282 4.52 13.87 16.58
C PHE A 282 4.02 14.10 18.01
N ASN A 283 4.74 13.60 19.01
CA ASN A 283 4.37 13.85 20.39
C ASN A 283 4.57 15.34 20.70
N VAL A 284 3.51 15.99 21.16
CA VAL A 284 3.63 17.27 21.85
C VAL A 284 4.23 16.93 23.22
N ALA A 285 5.37 17.54 23.55
CA ALA A 285 5.99 17.40 24.87
C ALA A 285 5.04 17.92 25.96
#